data_AF-A0A929H760-F1
#
_entry.id   AF-A0A929H760-F1
#
_cell.length_a   1.000
_cell.length_b   1.000
_cell.length_c   1.000
_cell.angle_alpha   90.00
_cell.angle_beta   90.00
_cell.angle_gamma   90.00
#
_symmetry.space_group_name_H-M   'P 1'
#
loop_
_entity.id
_entity.type
_entity.pdbx_description
1 polymer ?
#
loop_
_entity_poly.entity_id
_entity_poly.type
_entity_poly.pdbx_seq_one_letter_code
_entity_poly.pdbx_strand_id
1 'polypeptide(L)' 'MSEEKLLTLIDYWIDHNREHEGEFRDWANRADSLSARAAQQLREAAASMAEASKSLERAKQALTKGTKEH' A
#
# COMPACT_ATOMS: atom_id res chain seq x y z
N MET A 1 -20.09 -10.64 6.95
CA MET A 1 -18.74 -10.04 7.10
C MET A 1 -18.83 -9.05 8.25
N SER A 2 -17.99 -9.17 9.29
CA SER A 2 -18.00 -8.24 10.43
C SER A 2 -17.05 -7.06 10.19
N GLU A 3 -17.32 -5.93 10.84
CA GLU A 3 -16.45 -4.74 10.84
C GLU A 3 -15.03 -5.08 11.32
N GLU A 4 -14.92 -5.85 12.41
CA GLU A 4 -13.65 -6.33 12.97
C GLU A 4 -12.84 -7.12 11.93
N LYS A 5 -13.47 -8.03 11.20
CA LYS A 5 -12.78 -8.80 10.15
C LYS A 5 -12.27 -7.90 9.04
N LEU A 6 -13.04 -6.88 8.65
CA LEU A 6 -12.62 -5.91 7.64
C LEU A 6 -11.46 -5.05 8.11
N LEU A 7 -11.46 -4.58 9.36
CA LEU A 7 -10.36 -3.82 9.95
C LEU A 7 -9.05 -4.62 9.96
N THR A 8 -9.10 -5.89 10.38
CA THR A 8 -7.94 -6.80 10.34
C THR A 8 -7.39 -6.97 8.92
N LEU A 9 -8.27 -7.11 7.92
CA LEU A 9 -7.85 -7.23 6.52
C LEU A 9 -7.21 -5.93 6.00
N ILE A 10 -7.78 -4.77 6.36
CA ILE A 10 -7.23 -3.47 5.96
C ILE A 10 -5.82 -3.28 6.53
N ASP A 11 -5.60 -3.62 7.79
CA ASP A 11 -4.28 -3.55 8.41
C ASP A 11 -3.27 -4.47 7.70
N TYR A 12 -3.67 -5.72 7.46
CA TYR A 12 -2.84 -6.67 6.72
C TYR A 12 -2.47 -6.15 5.32
N TRP A 13 -3.42 -5.57 4.57
CA TRP A 13 -3.14 -5.04 3.24
C TRP A 13 -2.24 -3.80 3.26
N ILE A 14 -2.37 -2.92 4.26
CA ILE A 14 -1.47 -1.77 4.41
C ILE A 14 -0.03 -2.24 4.62
N ASP A 15 0.18 -3.20 5.51
CA ASP A 15 1.51 -3.73 5.81
C ASP A 15 2.12 -4.41 4.57
N HIS A 16 1.34 -5.24 3.87
CA HIS A 16 1.81 -5.93 2.67
C HIS A 16 2.11 -4.97 1.50
N ASN A 17 1.30 -3.92 1.33
CA ASN A 17 1.57 -2.89 0.33
C ASN A 17 2.88 -2.13 0.63
N ARG A 18 3.19 -1.87 1.91
CA ARG A 18 4.45 -1.22 2.32
C ARG A 18 5.67 -2.12 2.07
N GLU A 19 5.52 -3.42 2.30
CA GLU A 19 6.54 -4.43 1.94
C GLU A 19 6.82 -4.40 0.43
N HIS A 20 5.77 -4.52 -0.39
CA HIS A 20 5.90 -4.43 -1.85
C HIS A 20 6.46 -3.09 -2.33
N GLU A 21 6.03 -1.98 -1.74
CA GLU A 21 6.60 -0.66 -2.05
C GLU A 21 8.13 -0.67 -1.86
N GLY A 22 8.60 -1.17 -0.71
CA GLY A 22 10.02 -1.26 -0.40
C GLY A 22 10.77 -2.15 -1.40
N GLU A 23 10.28 -3.37 -1.63
CA GLU A 23 10.87 -4.32 -2.57
C GLU A 23 10.97 -3.74 -3.99
N PHE A 24 9.91 -3.08 -4.47
CA PHE A 24 9.89 -2.49 -5.81
C PHE A 24 10.89 -1.33 -5.93
N ARG A 25 11.05 -0.50 -4.89
CA ARG A 25 12.07 0.56 -4.87
C ARG A 25 13.48 -0.01 -4.90
N ASP A 26 13.73 -1.06 -4.13
CA ASP A 26 15.04 -1.73 -4.10
C ASP A 26 15.38 -2.34 -5.45
N TRP A 27 14.43 -3.01 -6.09
CA TRP A 27 14.61 -3.55 -7.43
C TRP A 27 14.72 -2.48 -8.51
N ALA A 28 14.01 -1.35 -8.39
CA ALA A 28 14.17 -0.23 -9.30
C ALA A 28 15.62 0.29 -9.30
N ASN A 29 16.23 0.40 -8.13
CA ASN A 29 17.63 0.83 -8.02
C ASN A 29 18.60 -0.18 -8.66
N ARG A 30 18.34 -1.49 -8.54
CA ARG A 30 19.14 -2.54 -9.18
C ARG A 30 18.94 -2.59 -10.69
N ALA A 31 17.71 -2.34 -11.15
CA ALA A 31 17.34 -2.40 -12.56
C ALA A 31 17.85 -1.20 -13.38
N ASP A 32 18.25 -0.10 -12.73
CA ASP A 32 18.66 1.13 -13.41
C ASP A 32 19.86 0.93 -14.33
N SER A 33 20.78 0.03 -13.95
CA SER A 33 21.94 -0.35 -14.78
C SER A 33 21.60 -1.26 -15.96
N LEU A 34 20.43 -1.91 -15.93
CA LEU A 34 19.97 -2.85 -16.95
C LEU A 34 19.00 -2.18 -17.93
N SER A 35 18.07 -1.37 -17.40
CA SER A 35 17.05 -0.67 -18.16
C SER A 35 16.44 0.44 -17.31
N ALA A 36 16.78 1.69 -17.64
CA ALA A 36 16.18 2.87 -17.03
C ALA A 36 14.65 2.87 -17.14
N ARG A 37 14.09 2.32 -18.24
CA ARG A 37 12.64 2.19 -18.43
C ARG A 37 12.04 1.20 -17.43
N ALA A 38 12.65 0.03 -17.23
CA ALA A 38 12.15 -0.94 -16.26
C ALA A 38 12.27 -0.41 -14.82
N ALA A 39 13.38 0.26 -14.50
CA ALA A 39 13.57 0.93 -13.22
C ALA A 39 12.47 1.96 -12.96
N GLN A 40 12.14 2.80 -13.95
CA GLN A 40 11.06 3.78 -13.84
C GLN A 40 9.69 3.11 -13.59
N GLN A 41 9.37 2.04 -14.31
CA GLN A 41 8.11 1.30 -14.12
C GLN A 41 8.01 0.66 -12.72
N LEU A 42 9.12 0.17 -12.17
CA LEU A 42 9.16 -0.33 -10.79
C LEU A 42 8.94 0.79 -9.77
N ARG A 43 9.47 2.01 -10.00
CA ARG A 43 9.19 3.18 -9.15
C ARG A 43 7.71 3.58 -9.21
N GLU A 44 7.09 3.49 -10.38
CA GLU A 44 5.65 3.75 -10.56
C GLU A 44 4.79 2.71 -9.84
N ALA A 45 5.17 1.43 -9.90
CA ALA A 45 4.51 0.37 -9.15
C ALA A 45 4.61 0.62 -7.63
N ALA A 46 5.79 1.00 -7.13
CA ALA A 46 5.98 1.36 -5.72
C ALA A 46 5.10 2.55 -5.31
N ALA A 47 5.03 3.60 -6.12
CA ALA A 47 4.17 4.76 -5.86
C ALA A 47 2.68 4.37 -5.81
N SER A 48 2.28 3.41 -6.65
CA SER A 48 0.90 2.90 -6.67
C SER A 48 0.56 2.12 -5.40
N MET A 49 1.50 1.33 -4.86
CA MET A 49 1.33 0.66 -3.56
C MET A 49 1.20 1.67 -2.42
N ALA A 50 2.01 2.74 -2.43
CA ALA A 50 1.91 3.81 -1.44
C ALA A 50 0.54 4.50 -1.47
N GLU A 51 0.00 4.78 -2.66
CA GLU A 51 -1.32 5.42 -2.80
C GLU A 51 -2.47 4.48 -2.42
N ALA A 52 -2.33 3.18 -2.70
CA ALA A 52 -3.26 2.17 -2.21
C ALA A 52 -3.28 2.15 -0.67
N SER A 53 -2.11 2.15 -0.01
CA SER A 53 -2.01 2.21 1.45
C SER A 53 -2.68 3.45 2.04
N LYS A 54 -2.48 4.65 1.48
CA LYS A 54 -3.19 5.85 1.94
C LYS A 54 -4.71 5.74 1.82
N SER A 55 -5.19 5.12 0.73
CA SER A 55 -6.62 4.90 0.53
C SER A 55 -7.20 3.92 1.55
N LEU A 56 -6.45 2.86 1.89
CA LEU A 56 -6.79 1.91 2.94
C LEU A 56 -6.76 2.56 4.34
N GLU A 57 -5.79 3.42 4.64
CA GLU A 57 -5.73 4.18 5.88
C GLU A 57 -6.97 5.08 6.05
N ARG A 58 -7.41 5.75 4.98
CA ARG A 58 -8.66 6.53 4.98
C ARG A 58 -9.89 5.64 5.21
N ALA A 59 -9.94 4.46 4.60
CA ALA A 59 -11.03 3.50 4.83
C ALA A 59 -11.07 3.03 6.29
N LYS A 60 -9.91 2.71 6.89
CA LYS A 60 -9.79 2.38 8.32
C LYS A 60 -10.28 3.51 9.22
N GLN A 61 -9.91 4.74 8.90
CA GLN A 61 -10.37 5.92 9.66
C GLN A 61 -11.88 6.13 9.55
N ALA A 62 -12.48 5.90 8.38
CA ALA A 62 -13.93 6.03 8.20
C ALA A 62 -14.70 4.99 9.02
N LEU A 63 -14.23 3.73 9.03
CA LEU A 63 -14.83 2.66 9.84
C LEU A 63 -14.77 2.99 11.34
N THR A 64 -13.59 3.38 11.84
CA THR A 64 -13.38 3.67 13.27
C THR A 64 -14.01 4.98 13.77
N LYS A 65 -14.29 5.94 12.89
CA LYS A 65 -15.03 7.16 13.23
C LYS A 65 -16.55 6.91 13.25
N GLY A 66 -17.07 6.11 12.33
CA GLY A 66 -18.49 5.73 12.30
C GLY A 66 -18.94 5.01 13.58
N THR A 67 -18.05 4.24 14.23
CA THR A 67 -18.35 3.54 15.49
C THR A 67 -18.47 4.46 16.72
N LYS A 68 -18.05 5.74 16.64
CA LYS A 68 -18.11 6.69 17.78
C LYS A 68 -19.31 7.65 17.72
N GLU A 69 -20.07 7.65 16.63
CA GLU A 69 -21.20 8.57 16.41
C GLU A 69 -22.58 7.90 16.57
N HIS A 70 -22.64 6.68 17.12
CA HIS A 70 -23.87 5.95 17.46
C HIS A 70 -23.82 5.48 18.92
#